data_AF-A0A2A7DFL3-F1
#
_entry.id   AF-A0A2A7DFL3-F1
#
_cell.length_a   1.000
_cell.length_b   1.000
_cell.length_c   1.000
_cell.angle_alpha   90.00
_cell.angle_beta   90.00
_cell.angle_gamma   90.00
#
_symmetry.space_group_name_H-M   'P 1'
#
loop_
_entity.id
_entity.type
_entity.pdbx_description
1 polymer ?
#
loop_
_entity_poly.entity_id
_entity_poly.type
_entity_poly.pdbx_seq_one_letter_code
_entity_poly.pdbx_strand_id
1 'polypeptide(L)'
;MEYQYPLDYDWSNEEMVAIVKFYEAIEKVYEKGITREELMGLYRRFKEIVPSKAEEKKIDKEFQEVSGYSIYRAIQRAKDTEEQKLVKM
;
A
#
# COMPACT_ATOMS: atom_id res chain seq x y z
N MET A 1 -14.89 5.87 -5.63
CA MET A 1 -14.83 6.80 -4.48
C MET A 1 -13.55 7.58 -4.64
N GLU A 2 -13.59 8.90 -4.56
CA GLU A 2 -12.38 9.74 -4.60
C GLU A 2 -11.85 9.88 -3.17
N TYR A 3 -10.96 9.00 -2.77
CA TYR A 3 -10.29 9.12 -1.48
C TYR A 3 -9.17 10.17 -1.57
N GLN A 4 -9.19 11.17 -0.69
CA GLN A 4 -8.02 12.01 -0.45
C GLN A 4 -7.05 11.24 0.43
N TYR A 5 -6.01 10.70 -0.19
CA TYR A 5 -4.96 10.01 0.52
C TYR A 5 -4.08 11.00 1.31
N PRO A 6 -3.49 10.56 2.44
CA PRO A 6 -2.44 11.32 3.09
C PRO A 6 -1.25 11.44 2.11
N LEU A 7 -1.01 12.67 1.64
CA LEU A 7 0.11 13.02 0.78
C LEU A 7 1.05 13.92 1.56
N ASP A 8 2.34 13.58 1.55
CA ASP A 8 3.37 14.51 1.99
C ASP A 8 3.70 15.47 0.84
N TYR A 9 3.80 16.76 1.14
CA TYR A 9 4.06 17.81 0.15
C TYR A 9 5.51 17.80 -0.34
N ASP A 10 6.39 17.04 0.32
CA ASP A 10 7.79 16.88 -0.07
C ASP A 10 8.01 15.82 -1.18
N TRP A 11 6.98 15.05 -1.55
CA TRP A 11 7.09 14.06 -2.62
C TRP A 11 7.03 14.70 -4.02
N SER A 12 7.94 14.27 -4.90
CA SER A 12 7.87 14.59 -6.31
C SER A 12 6.62 14.00 -6.97
N ASN A 13 6.27 14.51 -8.15
CA ASN A 13 5.13 13.99 -8.93
C ASN A 13 5.23 12.48 -9.20
N GLU A 14 6.44 11.98 -9.47
CA GLU A 14 6.67 10.56 -9.72
C GLU A 14 6.44 9.70 -8.48
N GLU A 15 6.85 10.22 -7.32
CA GLU A 15 6.65 9.56 -6.03
C GLU A 15 5.18 9.53 -5.65
N MET A 16 4.46 10.65 -5.82
CA MET A 16 3.00 10.68 -5.60
C MET A 16 2.28 9.64 -6.46
N VAL A 17 2.63 9.51 -7.74
CA VAL A 17 2.05 8.48 -8.62
C VAL A 17 2.36 7.07 -8.10
N ALA A 18 3.57 6.83 -7.59
CA ALA A 18 3.93 5.52 -7.03
C ALA A 18 3.15 5.20 -5.74
N ILE A 19 2.94 6.20 -4.87
CA ILE A 19 2.15 6.06 -3.64
C ILE A 19 0.69 5.77 -3.96
N VAL A 20 0.09 6.49 -4.92
CA VAL A 20 -1.30 6.23 -5.34
C VAL A 20 -1.47 4.82 -5.89
N LYS A 21 -0.55 4.37 -6.76
CA LYS A 21 -0.56 2.98 -7.27
C LYS A 21 -0.44 1.95 -6.14
N PHE A 22 0.33 2.25 -5.10
CA PHE A 22 0.44 1.38 -3.94
C PHE A 22 -0.88 1.31 -3.18
N TYR A 23 -1.56 2.44 -2.94
CA TYR A 23 -2.87 2.43 -2.30
C TYR A 23 -3.92 1.67 -3.10
N GLU A 24 -4.00 1.86 -4.42
CA GLU A 24 -4.87 1.07 -5.30
C GLU A 24 -4.59 -0.43 -5.20
N ALA A 25 -3.32 -0.82 -5.06
CA ALA A 25 -2.96 -2.22 -4.86
C ALA A 25 -3.46 -2.76 -3.52
N ILE A 26 -3.42 -1.97 -2.45
CA ILE A 26 -4.00 -2.35 -1.16
C ILE A 26 -5.52 -2.50 -1.28
N GLU A 27 -6.22 -1.58 -1.94
CA GLU A 27 -7.66 -1.74 -2.21
C GLU A 27 -7.96 -3.03 -2.97
N LYS A 28 -7.18 -3.32 -4.03
CA LYS A 28 -7.31 -4.58 -4.79
C LYS A 28 -7.18 -5.79 -3.89
N VAL A 29 -6.26 -5.82 -2.91
CA VAL A 29 -6.12 -6.93 -1.96
C VAL A 29 -7.44 -7.22 -1.23
N TYR A 30 -8.18 -6.19 -0.81
CA TYR A 30 -9.44 -6.37 -0.06
C TYR A 30 -10.63 -6.67 -0.96
N GLU A 31 -10.66 -6.19 -2.20
CA GLU A 31 -11.80 -6.40 -3.10
C GLU A 31 -11.68 -7.66 -3.97
N LYS A 32 -10.62 -7.74 -4.77
CA LYS A 32 -10.47 -8.71 -5.88
C LYS A 32 -9.32 -9.69 -5.66
N GLY A 33 -8.33 -9.26 -4.89
CA GLY A 33 -7.00 -9.82 -4.76
C GLY A 33 -6.04 -9.38 -5.87
N ILE A 34 -4.75 -9.49 -5.59
CA ILE A 34 -3.64 -9.10 -6.46
C ILE A 34 -2.51 -10.12 -6.35
N THR A 35 -1.66 -10.29 -7.36
CA THR A 35 -0.53 -11.21 -7.23
C THR A 35 0.44 -10.72 -6.16
N ARG A 36 1.04 -11.65 -5.40
CA ARG A 36 2.04 -11.31 -4.38
C ARG A 36 3.20 -10.51 -4.97
N GLU A 37 3.66 -10.88 -6.16
CA GLU A 37 4.77 -10.20 -6.82
C GLU A 37 4.45 -8.73 -7.14
N GLU A 38 3.27 -8.46 -7.68
CA GLU A 38 2.83 -7.10 -8.00
C GLU A 38 2.73 -6.26 -6.71
N LEU A 39 2.07 -6.78 -5.68
CA LEU A 39 1.93 -6.09 -4.40
C LEU A 39 3.28 -5.82 -3.72
N MET A 40 4.15 -6.83 -3.66
CA MET A 40 5.46 -6.68 -3.02
C MET A 40 6.41 -5.79 -3.83
N GLY A 41 6.25 -5.72 -5.16
CA GLY A 41 6.96 -4.78 -6.01
C GLY A 41 6.56 -3.33 -5.72
N LEU A 42 5.25 -3.05 -5.63
CA LEU A 42 4.75 -1.73 -5.26
C LEU A 42 5.12 -1.36 -3.82
N TYR A 43 5.08 -2.31 -2.88
CA TYR A 43 5.52 -2.08 -1.50
C TYR A 43 7.01 -1.72 -1.41
N ARG A 44 7.89 -2.33 -2.21
CA ARG A 44 9.30 -1.94 -2.26
C ARG A 44 9.48 -0.50 -2.70
N ARG A 45 8.77 -0.09 -3.76
CA ARG A 45 8.80 1.31 -4.23
C ARG A 45 8.24 2.27 -3.19
N PHE A 46 7.15 1.90 -2.51
CA PHE A 46 6.63 2.65 -1.37
C PHE A 46 7.69 2.82 -0.27
N LYS A 47 8.45 1.77 0.06
CA LYS A 47 9.52 1.83 1.08
C LYS A 47 10.75 2.64 0.67
N GLU A 48 11.02 2.81 -0.63
CA GLU A 48 12.05 3.73 -1.11
C GLU A 48 11.68 5.19 -0.83
N ILE A 49 10.39 5.52 -0.96
CA ILE A 49 9.84 6.86 -0.73
C ILE A 49 9.63 7.10 0.78
N VAL A 50 9.11 6.10 1.48
CA VAL A 50 8.80 6.12 2.92
C VAL A 50 9.67 5.09 3.65
N PRO A 51 10.97 5.38 3.87
CA PRO A 51 11.88 4.46 4.54
C PRO A 51 11.53 4.30 6.02
N SER A 52 11.03 5.37 6.66
CA SER A 52 10.71 5.41 8.07
C SER A 52 9.53 4.50 8.44
N LYS A 53 9.74 3.61 9.42
CA LYS A 53 8.67 2.75 9.96
C LYS A 53 7.61 3.55 10.73
N ALA A 54 8.00 4.65 11.36
CA ALA A 54 7.06 5.51 12.09
C ALA A 54 6.11 6.22 11.13
N GLU A 55 6.65 6.68 10.00
CA GLU A 55 5.89 7.33 8.93
C GLU A 55 4.96 6.34 8.23
N GLU A 56 5.45 5.14 7.88
CA GLU A 56 4.62 4.06 7.35
C GLU A 56 3.43 3.74 8.27
N LYS A 57 3.65 3.72 9.59
CA LYS A 57 2.58 3.49 10.58
C LYS A 57 1.57 4.64 10.63
N LYS A 58 2.03 5.89 10.46
CA LYS A 58 1.16 7.06 10.37
C LYS A 58 0.29 6.97 9.11
N ILE A 59 0.90 6.66 7.97
CA ILE A 59 0.22 6.46 6.69
C ILE A 59 -0.81 5.32 6.77
N ASP A 60 -0.44 4.15 7.32
CA ASP A 60 -1.37 3.02 7.51
C ASP A 60 -2.60 3.44 8.33
N LYS A 61 -2.39 4.20 9.41
CA LYS A 61 -3.49 4.71 10.24
C LYS A 61 -4.39 5.68 9.46
N GLU A 62 -3.81 6.67 8.80
CA GLU A 62 -4.56 7.68 8.03
C GLU A 62 -5.30 7.04 6.85
N PHE A 63 -4.64 6.14 6.11
CA PHE A 63 -5.25 5.37 5.03
C PHE A 63 -6.40 4.49 5.54
N GLN A 64 -6.24 3.86 6.71
CA GLN A 64 -7.28 3.03 7.31
C GLN A 64 -8.49 3.86 7.77
N GLU A 65 -8.27 5.07 8.29
CA GLU A 65 -9.35 5.97 8.69
C GLU A 65 -10.22 6.41 7.50
N VAL A 66 -9.62 6.59 6.31
CA VAL A 66 -10.36 7.03 5.10
C VAL A 66 -10.95 5.89 4.28
N SER A 67 -10.23 4.76 4.15
CA SER A 67 -10.63 3.65 3.27
C SER A 67 -11.26 2.47 4.02
N GLY A 68 -11.02 2.35 5.32
CA GLY A 68 -11.36 1.16 6.12
C GLY A 68 -10.37 -0.01 5.96
N TYR A 69 -9.35 0.11 5.11
CA TYR A 69 -8.39 -0.95 4.82
C TYR A 69 -7.06 -0.73 5.55
N SER A 70 -6.44 -1.81 6.04
CA SER A 70 -5.10 -1.74 6.65
C SER A 70 -4.03 -2.19 5.67
N ILE A 71 -3.06 -1.31 5.42
CA ILE A 71 -1.85 -1.58 4.66
C ILE A 71 -1.03 -2.64 5.41
N TYR A 72 -0.83 -2.45 6.72
CA TYR A 72 -0.02 -3.36 7.53
C TYR A 72 -0.51 -4.81 7.43
N ARG A 73 -1.83 -5.03 7.55
CA ARG A 73 -2.43 -6.38 7.46
C ARG A 73 -2.29 -6.98 6.05
N ALA A 74 -2.51 -6.18 5.01
CA ALA A 74 -2.34 -6.64 3.63
C ALA A 74 -0.90 -7.07 3.34
N ILE A 75 0.09 -6.30 3.80
CA ILE A 75 1.50 -6.63 3.63
C ILE A 75 1.92 -7.84 4.47
N GLN A 76 1.40 -7.99 5.69
CA GLN A 76 1.64 -9.19 6.49
C GLN A 76 1.11 -10.43 5.76
N ARG A 77 -0.12 -10.37 5.25
CA ARG A 77 -0.72 -11.45 4.46
C ARG A 77 0.12 -11.78 3.21
N ALA A 78 0.65 -10.77 2.53
CA ALA A 78 1.51 -10.95 1.37
C ALA A 78 2.83 -11.67 1.72
N LYS A 79 3.43 -11.36 2.87
CA LYS A 79 4.65 -12.02 3.36
C LYS A 79 4.42 -13.49 3.70
N ASP A 80 3.23 -13.83 4.20
CA ASP A 80 2.83 -15.20 4.53
C ASP A 80 2.28 -15.98 3.33
N THR A 81 2.17 -15.34 2.16
CA THR A 81 1.71 -15.97 0.93
C THR A 81 2.91 -16.44 0.11
N GLU A 82 2.79 -17.61 -0.54
CA GLU A 82 3.82 -18.10 -1.47
C GLU A 82 3.95 -17.19 -2.70
N GLU A 83 5.11 -17.27 -3.35
CA GLU A 83 5.34 -16.58 -4.63
C GLU A 83 4.33 -17.04 -5.69
N GLN A 84 4.04 -16.18 -6.66
CA GLN A 84 3.07 -16.40 -7.74
C GLN A 84 1.61 -16.60 -7.31
N LYS A 85 1.30 -16.63 -6.01
CA LYS A 85 -0.08 -16.72 -5.51
C LYS A 85 -0.73 -15.35 -5.38
N LEU A 86 -2.06 -15.37 -5.37
CA LEU A 86 -2.91 -14.21 -5.19
C LEU A 86 -3.07 -13.91 -3.69
N VAL A 87 -2.79 -12.67 -3.32
CA VAL A 87 -2.99 -12.11 -1.98
C VAL A 87 -4.40 -11.51 -1.95
N LYS A 88 -5.24 -12.04 -1.06
CA LYS A 88 -6.57 -11.53 -0.77
C LYS A 88 -6.84 -11.58 0.73
N MET A 89 -7.46 -10.53 1.25
CA MET A 89 -7.88 -10.43 2.65
C MET A 89 -9.22 -11.10 2.91
#